data_AF-A0A540LNQ7-F1
#
_entry.id   AF-A0A540LNQ7-F1
#
_cell.length_a   1.000
_cell.length_b   1.000
_cell.length_c   1.000
_cell.angle_alpha   90.00
_cell.angle_beta   90.00
_cell.angle_gamma   90.00
#
_symmetry.space_group_name_H-M   'P 1'
#
loop_
_entity.id
_entity.type
_entity.pdbx_description
1 polymer ?
#
loop_
_entity_poly.entity_id
_entity_poly.type
_entity_poly.pdbx_seq_one_letter_code
_entity_poly.pdbx_strand_id
1 'polypeptide(L)'
;MNIAYISKSTSFIAGPVPNGDFELTPSGGFSNEGIVDGPAGIPNWKANGTVELVESGQKQGGMILIVPQGRHAVRLGNDAEISQQVKVEKGSVYSVTFSAARTCAQLESLNVSVPPASQTIDLQTLYNVQGWDPYAWAFAAEEDNAMLVFRNPGMEDDPTCGPIIDDVAIKKLFTPDMPKDNAVINGDFEEGPWMFPNISLGVLLPTNLDEETSSLPGWIVESNRAVRYIDSYHYAVPQGKRAIELLSGKEGIISQMVETSPNKPYTLTFSLGHANDKCKQPLAVMAFAGDQAQNVHYAPNSNSTFQAAGVNFTAKAERTRIAFYSVYYNTRTDDMSSLCGPVVDDVRVWFSGSWRNGFGGSGRLAVGLAFWLFVWVLV
;
A
#
# COMPACT_ATOMS: atom_id res chain seq x y z
N MET A 1 -13.82 27.14 -40.11
CA MET A 1 -14.64 26.00 -39.63
C MET A 1 -14.00 25.56 -38.32
N ASN A 2 -14.43 26.14 -37.20
CA ASN A 2 -13.86 25.89 -35.88
C ASN A 2 -14.51 24.63 -35.31
N ILE A 3 -13.71 23.60 -35.08
CA ILE A 3 -14.14 22.43 -34.31
C ILE A 3 -13.73 22.70 -32.86
N ALA A 4 -14.72 23.09 -32.07
CA ALA A 4 -14.60 23.16 -30.62
C ALA A 4 -14.47 21.73 -30.08
N TYR A 5 -13.35 21.45 -29.40
CA TYR A 5 -13.24 20.28 -28.53
C TYR A 5 -14.12 20.50 -27.31
N ILE A 6 -15.26 19.82 -27.29
CA ILE A 6 -16.11 19.70 -26.10
C ILE A 6 -15.31 18.86 -25.09
N SER A 7 -14.94 19.47 -23.96
CA SER A 7 -14.34 18.75 -22.85
C SER A 7 -15.37 17.76 -22.30
N LYS A 8 -15.11 16.47 -22.52
CA LYS A 8 -15.79 15.42 -21.74
C LYS A 8 -15.47 15.65 -20.28
N SER A 9 -16.48 15.69 -19.43
CA SER A 9 -16.32 15.69 -17.98
C SER A 9 -15.46 14.49 -17.59
N THR A 10 -14.24 14.74 -17.13
CA THR A 10 -13.43 13.74 -16.44
C THR A 10 -14.17 13.36 -15.16
N SER A 11 -14.84 12.20 -15.20
CA SER A 11 -15.03 11.41 -13.99
C SER A 11 -13.62 11.15 -13.45
N PHE A 12 -13.31 11.68 -12.26
CA PHE A 12 -12.00 11.49 -11.64
C PHE A 12 -11.89 10.03 -11.20
N ILE A 13 -11.41 9.18 -12.12
CA ILE A 13 -11.13 7.77 -11.83
C ILE A 13 -9.86 7.68 -10.99
N ALA A 14 -8.83 8.49 -11.29
CA ALA A 14 -7.58 8.57 -10.52
C ALA A 14 -6.73 9.77 -10.94
N GLY A 15 -5.96 10.34 -10.01
CA GLY A 15 -4.85 11.27 -10.30
C GLY A 15 -4.65 12.36 -9.25
N PRO A 16 -3.68 13.27 -9.50
CA PRO A 16 -3.47 14.45 -8.68
C PRO A 16 -4.74 15.31 -8.58
N VAL A 17 -4.99 15.86 -7.40
CA VAL A 17 -6.08 16.84 -7.21
C VAL A 17 -5.64 18.21 -7.75
N PRO A 18 -6.57 19.13 -8.06
CA PRO A 18 -6.20 20.46 -8.58
C PRO A 18 -5.22 21.18 -7.65
N ASN A 19 -4.03 21.51 -8.16
CA ASN A 19 -2.94 22.13 -7.38
C ASN A 19 -2.61 21.36 -6.09
N GLY A 20 -2.63 20.02 -6.13
CA GLY A 20 -2.24 19.17 -5.01
C GLY A 20 -0.74 19.15 -4.75
N ASP A 21 0.07 19.57 -5.72
CA ASP A 21 1.53 19.76 -5.67
C ASP A 21 1.93 21.18 -5.25
N PHE A 22 0.95 22.08 -5.03
CA PHE A 22 1.13 23.45 -4.56
C PHE A 22 2.06 24.36 -5.40
N GLU A 23 2.41 23.95 -6.62
CA GLU A 23 3.29 24.70 -7.53
C GLU A 23 2.58 25.84 -8.27
N LEU A 24 1.24 25.87 -8.27
CA LEU A 24 0.49 26.90 -8.97
C LEU A 24 0.57 28.24 -8.22
N THR A 25 1.13 29.24 -8.88
CA THR A 25 1.24 30.60 -8.33
C THR A 25 -0.12 31.33 -8.29
N PRO A 26 -0.47 32.00 -7.17
CA PRO A 26 -1.61 32.92 -7.10
C PRO A 26 -1.52 34.06 -8.13
N SER A 27 -2.66 34.64 -8.51
CA SER A 27 -2.72 35.71 -9.52
C SER A 27 -1.94 36.99 -9.17
N GLY A 28 -1.56 37.18 -7.90
CA GLY A 28 -0.75 38.29 -7.40
C GLY A 28 0.71 37.95 -7.11
N GLY A 29 1.16 36.73 -7.44
CA GLY A 29 2.42 36.19 -6.94
C GLY A 29 2.31 35.68 -5.50
N PHE A 30 3.34 34.98 -5.03
CA PHE A 30 3.44 34.59 -3.62
C PHE A 30 3.72 35.81 -2.74
N SER A 31 3.16 35.84 -1.54
CA SER A 31 3.48 36.88 -0.56
C SER A 31 4.94 36.73 -0.12
N ASN A 32 5.65 37.86 0.05
CA ASN A 32 7.06 37.84 0.49
C ASN A 32 7.26 37.24 1.89
N GLU A 33 6.18 37.09 2.67
CA GLU A 33 6.21 36.54 4.03
C GLU A 33 5.78 35.08 4.12
N GLY A 34 5.35 34.44 3.01
CA GLY A 34 4.95 33.02 2.97
C GLY A 34 3.66 32.67 3.74
N ILE A 35 3.24 33.51 4.68
CA ILE A 35 2.01 33.36 5.46
C ILE A 35 0.80 33.60 4.53
N VAL A 36 -0.09 32.62 4.50
CA VAL A 36 -1.33 32.65 3.71
C VAL A 36 -2.45 33.20 4.58
N ASP A 37 -2.89 34.42 4.28
CA ASP A 37 -4.07 35.01 4.93
C ASP A 37 -5.30 34.89 4.02
N GLY A 38 -6.32 34.18 4.49
CA GLY A 38 -7.61 34.02 3.82
C GLY A 38 -7.65 33.09 2.58
N PRO A 39 -8.82 32.99 1.92
CA PRO A 39 -9.13 31.99 0.88
C PRO A 39 -8.42 32.19 -0.47
N ALA A 40 -7.49 33.14 -0.59
CA ALA A 40 -6.86 33.52 -1.86
C ALA A 40 -5.35 33.18 -1.95
N GLY A 41 -4.73 32.66 -0.89
CA GLY A 41 -3.27 32.45 -0.89
C GLY A 41 -2.79 31.14 -1.51
N ILE A 42 -3.63 30.10 -1.61
CA ILE A 42 -3.28 28.82 -2.26
C ILE A 42 -4.34 28.49 -3.31
N PRO A 43 -4.04 28.52 -4.62
CA PRO A 43 -5.02 28.26 -5.65
C PRO A 43 -5.72 26.91 -5.47
N ASN A 44 -7.05 26.87 -5.59
CA ASN A 44 -7.91 25.68 -5.41
C ASN A 44 -8.01 25.12 -3.98
N TRP A 45 -7.35 25.72 -2.99
CA TRP A 45 -7.40 25.30 -1.59
C TRP A 45 -7.92 26.43 -0.70
N LYS A 46 -8.70 26.08 0.31
CA LYS A 46 -9.09 26.99 1.39
C LYS A 46 -8.20 26.75 2.58
N ALA A 47 -7.59 27.80 3.10
CA ALA A 47 -6.81 27.77 4.33
C ALA A 47 -7.64 28.30 5.50
N ASN A 48 -7.44 27.73 6.68
CA ASN A 48 -7.99 28.21 7.94
C ASN A 48 -6.94 28.05 9.05
N GLY A 49 -6.78 29.06 9.90
CA GLY A 49 -5.67 29.14 10.86
C GLY A 49 -4.35 29.56 10.23
N THR A 50 -3.24 29.26 10.90
CA THR A 50 -1.88 29.62 10.45
C THR A 50 -1.40 28.63 9.39
N VAL A 51 -1.55 28.99 8.11
CA VAL A 51 -1.07 28.21 6.97
C VAL A 51 0.05 28.98 6.28
N GLU A 52 1.14 28.29 5.97
CA GLU A 52 2.28 28.88 5.27
C GLU A 52 2.60 28.09 4.02
N LEU A 53 2.87 28.80 2.92
CA LEU A 53 3.46 28.19 1.75
C LEU A 53 4.99 28.25 1.90
N VAL A 54 5.62 27.09 1.98
CA VAL A 54 7.06 26.97 2.19
C VAL A 54 7.77 26.74 0.87
N GLU A 55 8.94 27.35 0.71
CA GLU A 55 9.79 27.19 -0.48
C GLU A 55 10.97 26.25 -0.24
N SER A 56 11.41 25.54 -1.27
CA SER A 56 12.58 24.66 -1.20
C SER A 56 13.83 25.43 -0.79
N GLY A 57 14.48 24.96 0.28
CA GLY A 57 15.65 25.61 0.86
C GLY A 57 15.33 26.72 1.88
N GLN A 58 14.05 27.02 2.13
CA GLN A 58 13.62 27.89 3.20
C GLN A 58 14.11 27.36 4.55
N LYS A 59 14.48 28.29 5.44
CA LYS A 59 14.99 27.98 6.77
C LYS A 59 14.06 28.50 7.85
N GLN A 60 13.86 27.68 8.88
CA GLN A 60 13.30 28.10 10.16
C GLN A 60 14.41 28.03 11.21
N GLY A 61 14.92 29.20 11.61
CA GLY A 61 16.11 29.28 12.45
C GLY A 61 17.31 28.58 11.81
N GLY A 62 17.80 27.52 12.44
CA GLY A 62 18.91 26.70 11.93
C GLY A 62 18.49 25.51 11.06
N MET A 63 17.20 25.18 10.97
CA MET A 63 16.68 24.01 10.26
C MET A 63 16.21 24.37 8.86
N ILE A 64 16.46 23.48 7.89
CA ILE A 64 15.92 23.59 6.52
C ILE A 64 14.56 22.90 6.52
N LEU A 65 13.55 23.58 5.96
CA LEU A 65 12.23 22.98 5.76
C LEU A 65 12.28 22.05 4.55
N ILE A 66 11.76 20.84 4.73
CA ILE A 66 11.77 19.80 3.70
C ILE A 66 10.54 20.00 2.81
N VAL A 67 10.78 20.28 1.53
CA VAL A 67 9.74 20.26 0.49
C VAL A 67 9.83 18.88 -0.19
N PRO A 68 8.80 18.02 -0.09
CA PRO A 68 8.81 16.67 -0.64
C PRO A 68 9.15 16.62 -2.14
N GLN A 69 8.48 17.43 -2.97
CA GLN A 69 8.74 17.55 -4.41
C GLN A 69 8.63 18.99 -4.88
N GLY A 70 9.24 19.29 -6.02
CA GLY A 70 9.12 20.62 -6.63
C GLY A 70 9.81 21.73 -5.82
N ARG A 71 9.15 22.89 -5.76
CA ARG A 71 9.63 24.12 -5.15
C ARG A 71 8.78 24.58 -3.98
N HIS A 72 7.50 24.21 -3.91
CA HIS A 72 6.57 24.70 -2.91
C HIS A 72 5.85 23.56 -2.22
N ALA A 73 5.53 23.75 -0.95
CA ALA A 73 4.64 22.85 -0.20
C ALA A 73 3.86 23.67 0.81
N VAL A 74 2.85 23.08 1.44
CA VAL A 74 2.04 23.76 2.46
C VAL A 74 2.40 23.26 3.84
N ARG A 75 2.71 24.17 4.75
CA ARG A 75 2.91 23.89 6.17
C ARG A 75 1.72 24.35 7.00
N LEU A 76 1.27 23.49 7.91
CA LEU A 76 0.17 23.77 8.82
C LEU A 76 0.70 24.07 10.23
N GLY A 77 0.44 25.27 10.76
CA GLY A 77 0.62 25.57 12.18
C GLY A 77 -0.43 24.90 13.06
N ASN A 78 -0.37 25.14 14.37
CA ASN A 78 -1.33 24.54 15.31
C ASN A 78 -2.78 24.89 14.96
N ASP A 79 -3.65 23.88 15.01
CA ASP A 79 -5.08 23.96 14.70
C ASP A 79 -5.42 24.45 13.27
N ALA A 80 -4.42 24.58 12.42
CA ALA A 80 -4.58 25.01 11.04
C ALA A 80 -5.00 23.85 10.15
N GLU A 81 -5.71 24.18 9.08
CA GLU A 81 -6.16 23.22 8.09
C GLU A 81 -6.20 23.81 6.69
N ILE A 82 -6.01 22.93 5.71
CA ILE A 82 -6.35 23.21 4.31
C ILE A 82 -7.46 22.27 3.87
N SER A 83 -8.33 22.78 3.00
CA SER A 83 -9.44 21.99 2.46
C SER A 83 -9.69 22.26 0.99
N GLN A 84 -10.13 21.22 0.29
CA GLN A 84 -10.50 21.28 -1.11
C GLN A 84 -11.72 20.41 -1.38
N GLN A 85 -12.64 20.94 -2.18
CA GLN A 85 -13.76 20.14 -2.68
C GLN A 85 -13.28 19.29 -3.86
N VAL A 86 -13.46 17.98 -3.74
CA VAL A 86 -13.12 16.99 -4.77
C VAL A 86 -14.37 16.31 -5.30
N LYS A 87 -14.40 16.03 -6.61
CA LYS A 87 -15.49 15.28 -7.24
C LYS A 87 -15.28 13.79 -7.01
N VAL A 88 -16.29 13.13 -6.49
CA VAL A 88 -16.29 11.69 -6.18
C VAL A 88 -17.62 11.09 -6.62
N GLU A 89 -17.75 9.78 -6.54
CA GLU A 89 -18.99 9.06 -6.84
C GLU A 89 -19.54 8.46 -5.56
N LYS A 90 -20.77 8.84 -5.21
CA LYS A 90 -21.43 8.31 -4.02
C LYS A 90 -21.45 6.77 -4.02
N GLY A 91 -21.11 6.18 -2.88
CA GLY A 91 -21.05 4.74 -2.66
C GLY A 91 -19.75 4.08 -3.13
N SER A 92 -18.82 4.84 -3.71
CA SER A 92 -17.50 4.34 -4.09
C SER A 92 -16.47 4.60 -2.99
N VAL A 93 -15.48 3.71 -2.89
CA VAL A 93 -14.32 3.90 -2.01
C VAL A 93 -13.22 4.62 -2.77
N TYR A 94 -12.59 5.60 -2.13
CA TYR A 94 -11.47 6.36 -2.67
C TYR A 94 -10.29 6.28 -1.69
N SER A 95 -9.07 6.24 -2.24
CA SER A 95 -7.85 6.43 -1.48
C SER A 95 -7.24 7.79 -1.82
N VAL A 96 -6.98 8.59 -0.79
CA VAL A 96 -6.18 9.81 -0.87
C VAL A 96 -4.74 9.43 -0.60
N THR A 97 -3.84 9.83 -1.50
CA THR A 97 -2.40 9.67 -1.33
C THR A 97 -1.77 11.05 -1.28
N PHE A 98 -0.89 11.30 -0.32
CA PHE A 98 -0.26 12.60 -0.12
C PHE A 98 1.14 12.43 0.46
N SER A 99 2.05 13.34 0.14
CA SER A 99 3.37 13.40 0.73
C SER A 99 3.33 14.25 1.99
N ALA A 100 3.97 13.78 3.06
CA ALA A 100 4.08 14.54 4.30
C ALA A 100 5.49 14.49 4.87
N ALA A 101 6.00 15.65 5.27
CA ALA A 101 7.25 15.82 5.99
C ALA A 101 6.97 16.39 7.38
N ARG A 102 7.82 16.04 8.34
CA ARG A 102 7.73 16.63 9.67
C ARG A 102 8.68 17.78 9.88
N THR A 103 8.27 18.74 10.71
CA THR A 103 9.15 19.85 11.12
C THR A 103 9.44 19.84 12.62
N CYS A 104 8.63 19.14 13.42
CA CYS A 104 8.82 19.01 14.86
C CYS A 104 9.93 18.02 15.25
N ALA A 105 10.51 18.25 16.44
CA ALA A 105 11.38 17.27 17.10
C ALA A 105 10.58 16.15 17.80
N GLN A 106 9.33 16.42 18.20
CA GLN A 106 8.43 15.49 18.89
C GLN A 106 7.50 14.73 17.92
N LEU A 107 6.46 14.10 18.47
CA LEU A 107 5.46 13.31 17.74
C LEU A 107 4.51 14.25 16.99
N GLU A 108 4.77 14.40 15.70
CA GLU A 108 3.89 15.16 14.81
C GLU A 108 2.84 14.23 14.18
N SER A 109 1.60 14.71 14.09
CA SER A 109 0.50 13.96 13.47
C SER A 109 -0.29 14.86 12.54
N LEU A 110 -0.92 14.23 11.54
CA LEU A 110 -1.77 14.90 10.57
C LEU A 110 -3.14 14.22 10.55
N ASN A 111 -4.20 14.99 10.76
CA ASN A 111 -5.55 14.50 10.57
C ASN A 111 -5.95 14.69 9.10
N VAL A 112 -6.35 13.60 8.46
CA VAL A 112 -6.89 13.59 7.10
C VAL A 112 -8.36 13.22 7.21
N SER A 113 -9.24 13.98 6.58
CA SER A 113 -10.67 13.74 6.68
C SER A 113 -11.44 14.05 5.41
N VAL A 114 -12.55 13.33 5.26
CA VAL A 114 -13.68 13.64 4.41
C VAL A 114 -14.89 13.50 5.31
N PRO A 115 -15.34 14.60 5.95
CA PRO A 115 -16.32 14.53 7.02
C PRO A 115 -17.57 13.73 6.61
N PRO A 116 -18.06 12.83 7.49
CA PRO A 116 -17.64 12.64 8.87
C PRO A 116 -16.42 11.70 9.07
N ALA A 117 -15.94 11.03 8.03
CA ALA A 117 -14.81 10.11 8.11
C ALA A 117 -13.49 10.85 8.31
N SER A 118 -12.64 10.36 9.21
CA SER A 118 -11.32 10.92 9.46
C SER A 118 -10.35 9.88 10.00
N GLN A 119 -9.07 10.13 9.78
CA GLN A 119 -7.97 9.38 10.38
C GLN A 119 -6.85 10.33 10.78
N THR A 120 -6.28 10.13 11.98
CA THR A 120 -5.04 10.76 12.38
C THR A 120 -3.88 9.84 12.05
N ILE A 121 -2.90 10.36 11.31
CA ILE A 121 -1.71 9.65 10.86
C ILE A 121 -0.50 10.24 11.58
N ASP A 122 0.26 9.38 12.25
CA ASP A 122 1.51 9.77 12.89
C ASP A 122 2.62 9.87 11.84
N LEU A 123 3.28 11.03 11.74
CA LEU A 123 4.37 11.25 10.79
C LEU A 123 5.69 10.79 11.42
N GLN A 124 6.28 9.74 10.85
CA GLN A 124 7.44 9.06 11.45
C GLN A 124 8.65 9.12 10.51
N THR A 125 9.81 9.50 11.04
CA THR A 125 11.07 9.64 10.28
C THR A 125 11.90 8.35 10.24
N LEU A 126 11.23 7.21 10.31
CA LEU A 126 11.90 5.92 10.47
C LEU A 126 11.90 5.08 9.20
N TYR A 127 11.16 5.48 8.18
CA TYR A 127 10.98 4.71 6.94
C TYR A 127 11.97 5.11 5.85
N ASN A 128 12.51 6.33 5.89
CA ASN A 128 13.57 6.80 5.02
C ASN A 128 14.33 8.01 5.62
N VAL A 129 15.47 8.38 5.01
CA VAL A 129 16.31 9.53 5.42
C VAL A 129 16.06 10.84 4.66
N GLN A 130 15.15 10.84 3.68
CA GLN A 130 14.72 12.05 2.96
C GLN A 130 13.87 12.97 3.85
N GLY A 131 13.31 12.45 4.95
CA GLY A 131 12.59 13.21 5.98
C GLY A 131 11.12 13.47 5.63
N TRP A 132 10.59 12.78 4.64
CA TRP A 132 9.19 12.80 4.23
C TRP A 132 8.81 11.46 3.60
N ASP A 133 7.54 11.09 3.64
CA ASP A 133 7.02 9.87 3.02
C ASP A 133 5.66 10.15 2.36
N PRO A 134 5.31 9.43 1.27
CA PRO A 134 3.92 9.33 0.82
C PRO A 134 3.11 8.45 1.76
N TYR A 135 1.92 8.90 2.15
CA TYR A 135 0.95 8.17 2.95
C TYR A 135 -0.35 7.99 2.17
N ALA A 136 -1.11 6.94 2.50
CA ALA A 136 -2.47 6.77 1.97
C ALA A 136 -3.51 6.50 3.05
N TRP A 137 -4.69 7.09 2.87
CA TRP A 137 -5.89 6.85 3.65
C TRP A 137 -7.09 6.74 2.72
N ALA A 138 -8.03 5.85 3.04
CA ALA A 138 -9.20 5.63 2.22
C ALA A 138 -10.51 5.92 2.97
N PHE A 139 -11.53 6.30 2.20
CA PHE A 139 -12.85 6.66 2.69
C PHE A 139 -13.93 6.21 1.70
N ALA A 140 -15.12 5.94 2.22
CA ALA A 140 -16.31 5.72 1.40
C ALA A 140 -16.99 7.07 1.13
N ALA A 141 -17.26 7.39 -0.14
CA ALA A 141 -17.93 8.63 -0.50
C ALA A 141 -19.44 8.57 -0.20
N GLU A 142 -19.93 9.45 0.68
CA GLU A 142 -21.37 9.52 1.00
C GLU A 142 -22.18 10.41 0.03
N GLU A 143 -21.48 11.27 -0.71
CA GLU A 143 -22.01 12.24 -1.67
C GLU A 143 -21.15 12.27 -2.94
N ASP A 144 -21.61 12.95 -4.00
CA ASP A 144 -20.86 13.12 -5.27
C ASP A 144 -19.81 14.24 -5.21
N ASN A 145 -19.74 14.96 -4.09
CA ASN A 145 -18.67 15.93 -3.82
C ASN A 145 -18.22 15.73 -2.38
N ALA A 146 -16.93 15.51 -2.18
CA ALA A 146 -16.33 15.35 -0.87
C ALA A 146 -15.51 16.59 -0.54
N MET A 147 -15.52 17.00 0.73
CA MET A 147 -14.59 18.00 1.24
C MET A 147 -13.37 17.26 1.81
N LEU A 148 -12.26 17.25 1.08
CA LEU A 148 -10.99 16.72 1.58
C LEU A 148 -10.35 17.78 2.49
N VAL A 149 -10.00 17.40 3.71
CA VAL A 149 -9.41 18.29 4.70
C VAL A 149 -8.15 17.65 5.28
N PHE A 150 -7.08 18.45 5.34
CA PHE A 150 -5.88 18.14 6.10
C PHE A 150 -5.78 19.13 7.25
N ARG A 151 -5.73 18.62 8.49
CA ARG A 151 -5.72 19.43 9.70
C ARG A 151 -4.56 19.02 10.60
N ASN A 152 -3.78 20.01 11.05
CA ASN A 152 -2.87 19.82 12.17
C ASN A 152 -3.68 19.95 13.48
N PRO A 153 -3.78 18.90 14.32
CA PRO A 153 -4.54 18.95 15.56
C PRO A 153 -3.92 19.85 16.64
N GLY A 154 -2.72 20.40 16.44
CA GLY A 154 -2.14 21.42 17.31
C GLY A 154 -1.67 20.89 18.67
N MET A 155 -0.95 19.76 18.68
CA MET A 155 -0.43 19.16 19.92
C MET A 155 0.95 19.67 20.33
N GLU A 156 1.55 20.58 19.55
CA GLU A 156 2.94 20.99 19.70
C GLU A 156 3.07 22.28 20.52
N ASP A 157 4.08 22.35 21.39
CA ASP A 157 4.36 23.53 22.22
C ASP A 157 4.80 24.74 21.37
N ASP A 158 5.51 24.48 20.27
CA ASP A 158 5.91 25.50 19.31
C ASP A 158 4.85 25.63 18.20
N PRO A 159 4.07 26.73 18.17
CA PRO A 159 3.00 26.92 17.19
C PRO A 159 3.52 27.14 15.76
N THR A 160 4.83 27.33 15.59
CA THR A 160 5.48 27.46 14.28
C THR A 160 5.96 26.12 13.72
N CYS A 161 5.82 25.03 14.47
CA CYS A 161 6.09 23.70 13.97
C CYS A 161 4.80 23.00 13.55
N GLY A 162 4.91 22.11 12.58
CA GLY A 162 3.79 21.34 12.07
C GLY A 162 4.06 20.68 10.72
N PRO A 163 3.13 19.83 10.27
CA PRO A 163 3.32 19.00 9.11
C PRO A 163 3.41 19.84 7.84
N ILE A 164 4.35 19.48 6.97
CA ILE A 164 4.42 19.95 5.59
C ILE A 164 3.74 18.91 4.70
N ILE A 165 2.83 19.35 3.85
CA ILE A 165 2.02 18.54 2.95
C ILE A 165 2.33 18.93 1.52
N ASP A 166 2.43 17.93 0.66
CA ASP A 166 2.72 18.07 -0.76
C ASP A 166 2.10 16.89 -1.55
N ASP A 167 2.11 16.98 -2.88
CA ASP A 167 1.67 15.96 -3.83
C ASP A 167 0.37 15.24 -3.41
N VAL A 168 -0.77 15.94 -3.43
CA VAL A 168 -2.05 15.31 -3.10
C VAL A 168 -2.69 14.69 -4.35
N ALA A 169 -3.05 13.41 -4.26
CA ALA A 169 -3.75 12.67 -5.28
C ALA A 169 -4.91 11.86 -4.69
N ILE A 170 -5.88 11.53 -5.54
CA ILE A 170 -7.02 10.70 -5.20
C ILE A 170 -7.25 9.63 -6.26
N LYS A 171 -7.53 8.40 -5.83
CA LYS A 171 -7.84 7.28 -6.71
C LYS A 171 -9.11 6.57 -6.25
N LYS A 172 -10.06 6.35 -7.16
CA LYS A 172 -11.19 5.45 -6.93
C LYS A 172 -10.66 4.03 -6.84
N LEU A 173 -10.97 3.34 -5.76
CA LEU A 173 -10.58 1.94 -5.55
C LEU A 173 -11.65 0.99 -6.08
N PHE A 174 -11.21 -0.14 -6.59
CA PHE A 174 -12.08 -1.21 -7.07
C PHE A 174 -11.78 -2.50 -6.33
N THR A 175 -12.67 -2.95 -5.44
CA THR A 175 -12.50 -4.28 -4.83
C THR A 175 -12.66 -5.35 -5.91
N PRO A 176 -11.62 -6.15 -6.21
CA PRO A 176 -11.73 -7.19 -7.23
C PRO A 176 -12.75 -8.25 -6.83
N ASP A 177 -13.47 -8.80 -7.81
CA ASP A 177 -14.33 -9.96 -7.57
C ASP A 177 -13.51 -11.13 -7.04
N MET A 178 -14.05 -11.85 -6.05
CA MET A 178 -13.40 -13.03 -5.49
C MET A 178 -13.19 -14.10 -6.58
N PRO A 179 -11.95 -14.54 -6.84
CA PRO A 179 -11.70 -15.58 -7.83
C PRO A 179 -12.30 -16.94 -7.41
N LYS A 180 -12.77 -17.74 -8.37
CA LYS A 180 -13.46 -19.02 -8.08
C LYS A 180 -12.65 -20.02 -7.26
N ASP A 181 -11.33 -20.04 -7.46
CA ASP A 181 -10.42 -21.00 -6.83
C ASP A 181 -9.47 -20.34 -5.82
N ASN A 182 -9.72 -19.08 -5.45
CA ASN A 182 -8.91 -18.35 -4.47
C ASN A 182 -9.82 -17.56 -3.53
N ALA A 183 -9.80 -17.91 -2.24
CA ALA A 183 -10.57 -17.19 -1.24
C ALA A 183 -9.99 -15.81 -0.88
N VAL A 184 -8.81 -15.47 -1.39
CA VAL A 184 -8.15 -14.19 -1.18
C VAL A 184 -8.59 -13.18 -2.25
N ILE A 185 -9.05 -12.03 -1.81
CA ILE A 185 -9.31 -10.86 -2.66
C ILE A 185 -8.05 -9.99 -2.72
N ASN A 186 -7.73 -9.48 -3.92
CA ASN A 186 -6.58 -8.59 -4.15
C ASN A 186 -5.26 -9.16 -3.58
N GLY A 187 -5.04 -10.48 -3.74
CA GLY A 187 -3.86 -11.16 -3.20
C GLY A 187 -2.59 -10.90 -3.99
N ASP A 188 -2.71 -10.43 -5.23
CA ASP A 188 -1.64 -9.93 -6.09
C ASP A 188 -1.37 -8.43 -5.90
N PHE A 189 -2.12 -7.76 -5.03
CA PHE A 189 -1.96 -6.35 -4.65
C PHE A 189 -1.98 -5.34 -5.81
N GLU A 190 -2.46 -5.72 -6.99
CA GLU A 190 -2.49 -4.85 -8.17
C GLU A 190 -3.46 -3.66 -8.02
N GLU A 191 -4.43 -3.79 -7.10
CA GLU A 191 -5.27 -2.68 -6.70
C GLU A 191 -4.82 -2.09 -5.35
N GLY A 192 -4.60 -0.78 -5.33
CA GLY A 192 -4.18 -0.02 -4.16
C GLY A 192 -4.17 1.48 -4.42
N PRO A 193 -3.51 2.29 -3.56
CA PRO A 193 -3.50 3.75 -3.66
C PRO A 193 -2.83 4.27 -4.94
N TRP A 194 -2.90 5.58 -5.15
CA TRP A 194 -2.18 6.24 -6.22
C TRP A 194 -0.66 6.12 -6.01
N MET A 195 0.09 5.77 -7.05
CA MET A 195 1.55 5.76 -7.04
C MET A 195 2.07 6.95 -7.83
N PHE A 196 2.87 7.81 -7.19
CA PHE A 196 3.51 8.92 -7.87
C PHE A 196 4.65 8.42 -8.77
N PRO A 197 4.60 8.64 -10.10
CA PRO A 197 5.60 8.08 -11.02
C PRO A 197 7.03 8.58 -10.78
N ASN A 198 7.18 9.75 -10.14
CA ASN A 198 8.48 10.40 -9.91
C ASN A 198 8.98 10.23 -8.46
N ILE A 199 8.28 9.46 -7.62
CA ILE A 199 8.62 9.26 -6.20
C ILE A 199 8.95 7.79 -5.97
N SER A 200 10.19 7.51 -5.58
CA SER A 200 10.72 6.17 -5.38
C SER A 200 10.71 5.72 -3.90
N LEU A 201 9.77 6.24 -3.10
CA LEU A 201 9.65 5.92 -1.66
C LEU A 201 8.59 4.85 -1.35
N GLY A 202 7.80 4.47 -2.36
CA GLY A 202 6.56 3.72 -2.14
C GLY A 202 5.51 4.57 -1.41
N VAL A 203 4.40 3.95 -1.03
CA VAL A 203 3.32 4.60 -0.27
C VAL A 203 3.12 3.85 1.03
N LEU A 204 3.24 4.55 2.15
CA LEU A 204 2.98 4.01 3.48
C LEU A 204 1.47 3.85 3.69
N LEU A 205 1.09 2.67 4.16
CA LEU A 205 -0.26 2.31 4.57
C LEU A 205 -0.29 2.26 6.10
N PRO A 206 -0.81 3.29 6.79
CA PRO A 206 -0.95 3.31 8.24
C PRO A 206 -1.94 2.24 8.72
N THR A 207 -2.02 2.08 10.04
CA THR A 207 -3.02 1.22 10.69
C THR A 207 -4.41 1.52 10.16
N ASN A 208 -5.10 0.50 9.66
CA ASN A 208 -6.52 0.60 9.35
C ASN A 208 -7.17 -0.75 9.64
N LEU A 209 -8.12 -0.75 10.58
CA LEU A 209 -8.84 -1.95 11.01
C LEU A 209 -10.18 -2.12 10.27
N ASP A 210 -10.57 -1.14 9.47
CA ASP A 210 -11.77 -1.20 8.65
C ASP A 210 -11.46 -1.84 7.29
N GLU A 211 -12.00 -3.04 7.08
CA GLU A 211 -11.85 -3.82 5.85
C GLU A 211 -12.56 -3.13 4.66
N GLU A 212 -13.63 -2.38 4.91
CA GLU A 212 -14.45 -1.75 3.87
C GLU A 212 -13.81 -0.48 3.30
N THR A 213 -13.02 0.23 4.12
CA THR A 213 -12.42 1.52 3.76
C THR A 213 -10.89 1.49 3.75
N SER A 214 -10.29 0.33 3.45
CA SER A 214 -8.84 0.21 3.32
C SER A 214 -8.30 0.77 2.01
N SER A 215 -7.11 1.38 2.06
CA SER A 215 -6.37 1.76 0.84
C SER A 215 -5.83 0.54 0.09
N LEU A 216 -5.88 -0.64 0.70
CA LEU A 216 -5.54 -1.94 0.11
C LEU A 216 -6.81 -2.81 0.12
N PRO A 217 -7.65 -2.81 -0.93
CA PRO A 217 -8.95 -3.46 -0.92
C PRO A 217 -8.89 -4.92 -0.44
N GLY A 218 -9.75 -5.27 0.52
CA GLY A 218 -9.80 -6.60 1.15
C GLY A 218 -8.72 -6.86 2.20
N TRP A 219 -7.80 -5.94 2.44
CA TRP A 219 -6.72 -6.10 3.42
C TRP A 219 -6.73 -4.99 4.45
N ILE A 220 -6.46 -5.34 5.70
CA ILE A 220 -6.31 -4.40 6.80
C ILE A 220 -4.87 -4.36 7.30
N VAL A 221 -4.46 -3.23 7.87
CA VAL A 221 -3.17 -3.05 8.55
C VAL A 221 -3.46 -3.04 10.04
N GLU A 222 -3.12 -4.12 10.73
CA GLU A 222 -3.56 -4.40 12.12
C GLU A 222 -2.62 -3.90 13.21
N SER A 223 -1.55 -3.19 12.84
CA SER A 223 -0.49 -2.84 13.78
C SER A 223 -0.11 -1.36 13.70
N ASN A 224 0.60 -0.89 14.72
CA ASN A 224 0.93 0.52 14.95
C ASN A 224 1.97 1.09 13.96
N ARG A 225 2.62 0.26 13.14
CA ARG A 225 3.52 0.72 12.07
C ARG A 225 2.92 0.44 10.71
N ALA A 226 3.28 1.31 9.78
CA ALA A 226 2.85 1.19 8.41
C ALA A 226 3.54 0.01 7.71
N VAL A 227 2.86 -0.50 6.69
CA VAL A 227 3.49 -1.30 5.63
C VAL A 227 3.66 -0.43 4.39
N ARG A 228 4.53 -0.81 3.46
CA ARG A 228 4.76 -0.03 2.24
C ARG A 228 4.16 -0.73 1.03
N TYR A 229 3.28 -0.03 0.34
CA TYR A 229 2.83 -0.38 -1.00
C TYR A 229 3.90 0.08 -2.00
N ILE A 230 4.43 -0.86 -2.78
CA ILE A 230 5.55 -0.62 -3.71
C ILE A 230 5.16 -0.91 -5.15
N ASP A 231 5.95 -0.41 -6.09
CA ASP A 231 5.77 -0.66 -7.51
C ASP A 231 7.03 -1.20 -8.21
N SER A 232 6.81 -1.88 -9.33
CA SER A 232 7.86 -2.47 -10.16
C SER A 232 8.78 -1.49 -10.89
N TYR A 233 8.42 -0.19 -10.95
CA TYR A 233 9.27 0.83 -11.58
C TYR A 233 10.42 1.23 -10.65
N HIS A 234 10.20 1.16 -9.34
CA HIS A 234 11.17 1.58 -8.33
C HIS A 234 11.74 0.42 -7.50
N TYR A 235 11.04 -0.70 -7.42
CA TYR A 235 11.38 -1.84 -6.57
C TYR A 235 11.35 -3.16 -7.33
N ALA A 236 12.02 -4.17 -6.77
CA ALA A 236 11.79 -5.54 -7.16
C ALA A 236 10.46 -6.03 -6.56
N VAL A 237 9.54 -6.43 -7.43
CA VAL A 237 8.26 -7.05 -7.05
C VAL A 237 8.23 -8.50 -7.53
N PRO A 238 7.69 -9.46 -6.76
CA PRO A 238 7.64 -10.86 -7.17
C PRO A 238 6.84 -11.08 -8.46
N GLN A 239 5.67 -10.45 -8.58
CA GLN A 239 4.79 -10.56 -9.73
C GLN A 239 4.15 -9.21 -10.05
N GLY A 240 3.63 -9.06 -11.27
CA GLY A 240 2.82 -7.91 -11.64
C GLY A 240 3.58 -6.59 -11.59
N LYS A 241 2.90 -5.56 -11.06
CA LYS A 241 3.44 -4.21 -10.91
C LYS A 241 3.45 -3.74 -9.46
N ARG A 242 2.87 -4.49 -8.52
CA ARG A 242 2.61 -4.05 -7.15
C ARG A 242 2.90 -5.17 -6.16
N ALA A 243 3.28 -4.79 -4.95
CA ALA A 243 3.48 -5.71 -3.85
C ALA A 243 3.44 -4.96 -2.50
N ILE A 244 3.51 -5.70 -1.40
CA ILE A 244 3.61 -5.15 -0.05
C ILE A 244 4.98 -5.47 0.55
N GLU A 245 5.69 -4.44 1.02
CA GLU A 245 6.88 -4.57 1.84
C GLU A 245 6.53 -4.42 3.33
N LEU A 246 6.97 -5.39 4.15
CA LEU A 246 6.70 -5.45 5.58
C LEU A 246 7.86 -4.82 6.38
N LEU A 247 7.73 -3.53 6.69
CA LEU A 247 8.86 -2.68 7.14
C LEU A 247 9.31 -2.91 8.59
N SER A 248 8.39 -3.20 9.50
CA SER A 248 8.59 -2.93 10.94
C SER A 248 8.52 -4.17 11.83
N GLY A 249 9.13 -5.27 11.41
CA GLY A 249 9.14 -6.49 12.22
C GLY A 249 7.71 -6.92 12.61
N LYS A 250 7.52 -7.21 13.90
CA LYS A 250 6.23 -7.65 14.47
C LYS A 250 5.18 -6.54 14.61
N GLU A 251 5.51 -5.34 14.13
CA GLU A 251 4.67 -4.14 14.23
C GLU A 251 4.15 -3.63 12.87
N GLY A 252 4.42 -4.35 11.77
CA GLY A 252 3.79 -4.12 10.47
C GLY A 252 3.05 -5.38 10.03
N ILE A 253 1.75 -5.46 10.32
CA ILE A 253 0.93 -6.65 10.10
C ILE A 253 -0.15 -6.34 9.07
N ILE A 254 -0.19 -7.11 7.99
CA ILE A 254 -1.36 -7.15 7.09
C ILE A 254 -2.18 -8.40 7.31
N SER A 255 -3.49 -8.31 7.11
CA SER A 255 -4.38 -9.46 7.21
C SER A 255 -5.67 -9.30 6.43
N GLN A 256 -6.29 -10.45 6.17
CA GLN A 256 -7.59 -10.57 5.53
C GLN A 256 -8.38 -11.70 6.19
N MET A 257 -9.69 -11.52 6.29
CA MET A 257 -10.63 -12.55 6.77
C MET A 257 -11.26 -13.27 5.57
N VAL A 258 -10.61 -14.34 5.10
CA VAL A 258 -11.04 -15.08 3.90
C VAL A 258 -12.19 -16.06 4.20
N GLU A 259 -13.07 -16.27 3.22
CA GLU A 259 -14.14 -17.27 3.30
C GLU A 259 -13.57 -18.69 3.23
N THR A 260 -13.98 -19.55 4.15
CA THR A 260 -13.60 -20.96 4.20
C THR A 260 -14.79 -21.83 4.58
N SER A 261 -14.58 -23.12 4.86
CA SER A 261 -15.63 -23.96 5.44
C SER A 261 -15.03 -24.82 6.55
N PRO A 262 -15.71 -24.96 7.70
CA PRO A 262 -15.22 -25.76 8.81
C PRO A 262 -14.82 -27.18 8.40
N ASN A 263 -13.75 -27.68 9.02
CA ASN A 263 -13.22 -29.03 8.85
C ASN A 263 -12.74 -29.38 7.43
N LYS A 264 -12.53 -28.38 6.57
CA LYS A 264 -11.92 -28.59 5.25
C LYS A 264 -10.45 -28.18 5.24
N PRO A 265 -9.57 -28.94 4.56
CA PRO A 265 -8.17 -28.61 4.45
C PRO A 265 -7.94 -27.62 3.29
N TYR A 266 -7.09 -26.63 3.54
CA TYR A 266 -6.72 -25.55 2.65
C TYR A 266 -5.19 -25.37 2.66
N THR A 267 -4.69 -24.73 1.61
CA THR A 267 -3.30 -24.27 1.54
C THR A 267 -3.30 -22.76 1.30
N LEU A 268 -2.67 -22.02 2.20
CA LEU A 268 -2.25 -20.64 1.98
C LEU A 268 -0.93 -20.68 1.20
N THR A 269 -0.83 -20.01 0.06
CA THR A 269 0.43 -19.81 -0.67
C THR A 269 0.69 -18.34 -0.90
N PHE A 270 1.96 -17.97 -1.03
CA PHE A 270 2.39 -16.61 -1.30
C PHE A 270 3.80 -16.60 -1.89
N SER A 271 4.14 -15.52 -2.58
CA SER A 271 5.48 -15.19 -3.00
C SER A 271 6.18 -14.34 -1.92
N LEU A 272 7.44 -14.67 -1.64
CA LEU A 272 8.31 -14.00 -0.68
C LEU A 272 9.58 -13.53 -1.38
N GLY A 273 9.87 -12.23 -1.34
CA GLY A 273 11.02 -11.63 -1.99
C GLY A 273 11.69 -10.53 -1.16
N HIS A 274 12.54 -9.76 -1.83
CA HIS A 274 13.14 -8.52 -1.32
C HIS A 274 12.88 -7.38 -2.30
N ALA A 275 12.80 -6.15 -1.81
CA ALA A 275 12.44 -4.99 -2.62
C ALA A 275 13.60 -4.43 -3.49
N ASN A 276 14.80 -5.02 -3.39
CA ASN A 276 16.05 -4.50 -3.96
C ASN A 276 16.38 -3.05 -3.52
N ASP A 277 15.99 -2.72 -2.29
CA ASP A 277 16.12 -1.41 -1.66
C ASP A 277 17.31 -1.35 -0.67
N LYS A 278 18.23 -2.31 -0.79
CA LYS A 278 19.37 -2.53 0.12
C LYS A 278 18.98 -2.94 1.54
N CYS A 279 17.81 -3.56 1.72
CA CYS A 279 17.44 -4.10 3.01
C CYS A 279 18.42 -5.18 3.50
N LYS A 280 18.87 -5.05 4.75
CA LYS A 280 19.86 -5.95 5.33
C LYS A 280 19.28 -7.36 5.53
N GLN A 281 19.97 -8.39 5.05
CA GLN A 281 19.62 -9.79 5.29
C GLN A 281 20.06 -10.27 6.70
N PRO A 282 19.40 -11.31 7.28
CA PRO A 282 18.35 -12.16 6.71
C PRO A 282 16.97 -11.48 6.68
N LEU A 283 16.14 -11.91 5.71
CA LEU A 283 14.71 -11.56 5.62
C LEU A 283 13.87 -12.80 5.91
N ALA A 284 12.76 -12.65 6.61
CA ALA A 284 11.83 -13.74 6.89
C ALA A 284 10.44 -13.20 7.19
N VAL A 285 9.41 -13.94 6.77
CA VAL A 285 8.01 -13.64 7.02
C VAL A 285 7.43 -14.68 7.96
N MET A 286 6.62 -14.21 8.91
CA MET A 286 5.70 -15.06 9.64
C MET A 286 4.34 -15.02 8.94
N ALA A 287 3.89 -16.17 8.43
CA ALA A 287 2.59 -16.32 7.79
C ALA A 287 1.63 -17.08 8.72
N PHE A 288 0.40 -16.58 8.85
CA PHE A 288 -0.65 -17.18 9.68
C PHE A 288 -1.85 -17.57 8.81
N ALA A 289 -2.46 -18.71 9.14
CA ALA A 289 -3.75 -19.14 8.63
C ALA A 289 -4.55 -19.77 9.78
N GLY A 290 -5.42 -18.98 10.41
CA GLY A 290 -6.12 -19.39 11.62
C GLY A 290 -5.16 -19.65 12.78
N ASP A 291 -5.13 -20.89 13.28
CA ASP A 291 -4.23 -21.30 14.36
C ASP A 291 -2.89 -21.89 13.86
N GLN A 292 -2.71 -22.00 12.54
CA GLN A 292 -1.45 -22.44 11.95
C GLN A 292 -0.59 -21.23 11.66
N ALA A 293 0.72 -21.38 11.89
CA ALA A 293 1.68 -20.35 11.58
C ALA A 293 3.01 -20.96 11.14
N GLN A 294 3.65 -20.32 10.17
CA GLN A 294 4.92 -20.76 9.61
C GLN A 294 5.87 -19.57 9.51
N ASN A 295 7.07 -19.76 10.05
CA ASN A 295 8.20 -18.87 9.77
C ASN A 295 8.88 -19.34 8.48
N VAL A 296 8.96 -18.45 7.49
CA VAL A 296 9.59 -18.70 6.20
C VAL A 296 10.73 -17.72 6.01
N HIS A 297 11.95 -18.25 5.99
CA HIS A 297 13.14 -17.48 5.66
C HIS A 297 13.25 -17.30 4.14
N TYR A 298 13.56 -16.08 3.73
CA TYR A 298 13.90 -15.79 2.35
C TYR A 298 15.29 -16.37 2.03
N ALA A 299 15.33 -17.29 1.07
CA ALA A 299 16.52 -17.97 0.58
C ALA A 299 16.40 -18.11 -0.95
N PRO A 300 16.82 -17.08 -1.72
CA PRO A 300 16.63 -17.09 -3.16
C PRO A 300 17.33 -18.27 -3.81
N ASN A 301 16.64 -18.91 -4.75
CA ASN A 301 17.28 -19.81 -5.70
C ASN A 301 18.05 -18.98 -6.73
N SER A 302 19.11 -19.53 -7.33
CA SER A 302 20.03 -18.79 -8.23
C SER A 302 19.37 -18.04 -9.41
N ASN A 303 18.12 -18.34 -9.73
CA ASN A 303 17.40 -17.82 -10.89
C ASN A 303 16.21 -16.92 -10.54
N SER A 304 15.94 -16.63 -9.25
CA SER A 304 14.75 -15.85 -8.84
C SER A 304 15.04 -14.93 -7.66
N THR A 305 14.55 -13.70 -7.73
CA THR A 305 14.55 -12.70 -6.65
C THR A 305 13.42 -12.90 -5.64
N PHE A 306 12.63 -13.96 -5.83
CA PHE A 306 11.54 -14.36 -4.95
C PHE A 306 11.44 -15.88 -4.88
N GLN A 307 10.76 -16.38 -3.85
CA GLN A 307 10.44 -17.79 -3.67
C GLN A 307 8.96 -17.95 -3.32
N ALA A 308 8.34 -19.04 -3.77
CA ALA A 308 7.00 -19.41 -3.32
C ALA A 308 7.08 -20.15 -1.98
N ALA A 309 6.14 -19.88 -1.10
CA ALA A 309 5.98 -20.58 0.17
C ALA A 309 4.50 -20.85 0.46
N GLY A 310 4.22 -21.71 1.45
CA GLY A 310 2.85 -21.97 1.84
C GLY A 310 2.67 -22.60 3.21
N VAL A 311 1.46 -22.50 3.72
CA VAL A 311 1.01 -23.00 5.02
C VAL A 311 -0.24 -23.84 4.80
N ASN A 312 -0.17 -25.12 5.14
CA ASN A 312 -1.35 -25.99 5.13
C ASN A 312 -2.12 -25.80 6.43
N PHE A 313 -3.44 -25.68 6.34
CA PHE A 313 -4.30 -25.55 7.51
C PHE A 313 -5.66 -26.22 7.29
N THR A 314 -6.32 -26.56 8.38
CA THR A 314 -7.72 -27.01 8.36
C THR A 314 -8.57 -25.89 8.92
N ALA A 315 -9.51 -25.37 8.14
CA ALA A 315 -10.38 -24.28 8.57
C ALA A 315 -11.27 -24.74 9.73
N LYS A 316 -11.42 -23.88 10.74
CA LYS A 316 -12.25 -24.15 11.94
C LYS A 316 -13.63 -23.50 11.91
N ALA A 317 -13.82 -22.55 11.01
CA ALA A 317 -15.02 -21.73 10.89
C ALA A 317 -15.28 -21.43 9.40
N GLU A 318 -16.39 -20.73 9.11
CA GLU A 318 -16.74 -20.25 7.76
C GLU A 318 -15.86 -19.09 7.28
N ARG A 319 -15.05 -18.49 8.18
CA ARG A 319 -14.01 -17.52 7.82
C ARG A 319 -12.72 -17.86 8.53
N THR A 320 -11.58 -17.58 7.91
CA THR A 320 -10.26 -17.78 8.49
C THR A 320 -9.41 -16.52 8.31
N ARG A 321 -8.78 -16.06 9.40
CA ARG A 321 -7.83 -14.95 9.32
C ARG A 321 -6.53 -15.46 8.70
N ILE A 322 -6.09 -14.81 7.63
CA ILE A 322 -4.71 -14.92 7.14
C ILE A 322 -3.95 -13.64 7.47
N ALA A 323 -2.67 -13.76 7.80
CA ALA A 323 -1.86 -12.61 8.17
C ALA A 323 -0.38 -12.80 7.89
N PHE A 324 0.31 -11.67 7.70
CA PHE A 324 1.75 -11.63 7.45
C PHE A 324 2.40 -10.51 8.25
N TYR A 325 3.57 -10.79 8.82
CA TYR A 325 4.47 -9.77 9.35
C TYR A 325 5.93 -10.16 9.14
N SER A 326 6.83 -9.17 9.19
CA SER A 326 8.28 -9.43 9.14
C SER A 326 8.79 -10.00 10.47
N VAL A 327 9.57 -11.08 10.43
CA VAL A 327 10.12 -11.67 11.67
C VAL A 327 11.14 -10.73 12.33
N TYR A 328 11.81 -9.90 11.54
CA TYR A 328 12.95 -9.08 11.95
C TYR A 328 12.66 -7.59 11.77
N TYR A 329 13.31 -6.78 12.60
CA TYR A 329 13.42 -5.34 12.41
C TYR A 329 14.65 -5.06 11.56
N ASN A 330 14.50 -5.14 10.23
CA ASN A 330 15.60 -4.87 9.32
C ASN A 330 15.73 -3.37 9.06
N THR A 331 16.96 -2.94 8.82
CA THR A 331 17.27 -1.61 8.31
C THR A 331 18.04 -1.71 7.01
N ARG A 332 18.00 -0.65 6.21
CA ARG A 332 18.77 -0.54 4.99
C ARG A 332 20.27 -0.47 5.28
N THR A 333 21.09 -1.03 4.39
CA THR A 333 22.54 -1.08 4.60
C THR A 333 23.26 0.23 4.23
N ASP A 334 22.65 1.10 3.43
CA ASP A 334 23.27 2.36 3.00
C ASP A 334 23.13 3.49 4.01
N ASP A 335 21.97 3.63 4.64
CA ASP A 335 21.72 4.64 5.69
C ASP A 335 21.71 4.07 7.11
N MET A 336 21.74 2.75 7.26
CA MET A 336 21.80 2.02 8.54
C MET A 336 20.62 2.27 9.50
N SER A 337 19.57 2.98 9.08
CA SER A 337 18.53 3.49 9.98
C SER A 337 17.12 3.31 9.45
N SER A 338 16.90 3.43 8.14
CA SER A 338 15.58 3.30 7.53
C SER A 338 15.07 1.88 7.62
N LEU A 339 13.84 1.72 8.14
CA LEU A 339 13.17 0.43 8.20
C LEU A 339 12.83 -0.10 6.79
N CYS A 340 12.99 -1.41 6.64
CA CYS A 340 12.72 -2.14 5.41
C CYS A 340 12.41 -3.61 5.77
N GLY A 341 12.00 -4.42 4.80
CA GLY A 341 11.78 -5.82 5.08
C GLY A 341 11.50 -6.71 3.88
N PRO A 342 10.96 -7.92 4.14
CA PRO A 342 10.55 -8.82 3.10
C PRO A 342 9.35 -8.27 2.32
N VAL A 343 9.28 -8.65 1.04
CA VAL A 343 8.16 -8.34 0.15
C VAL A 343 7.25 -9.57 0.04
N VAL A 344 5.94 -9.36 0.20
CA VAL A 344 4.89 -10.36 0.04
C VAL A 344 4.01 -10.00 -1.17
N ASP A 345 3.65 -11.02 -1.95
CA ASP A 345 2.84 -10.91 -3.15
C ASP A 345 2.19 -12.28 -3.50
N ASP A 346 1.30 -12.31 -4.49
CA ASP A 346 0.59 -13.49 -5.03
C ASP A 346 -0.02 -14.38 -3.93
N VAL A 347 -0.71 -13.77 -2.98
CA VAL A 347 -1.33 -14.47 -1.85
C VAL A 347 -2.59 -15.19 -2.30
N ARG A 348 -2.67 -16.50 -2.00
CA ARG A 348 -3.79 -17.34 -2.38
C ARG A 348 -4.17 -18.33 -1.30
N VAL A 349 -5.45 -18.58 -1.15
CA VAL A 349 -6.00 -19.63 -0.29
C VAL A 349 -6.93 -20.49 -1.15
N TRP A 350 -6.56 -21.74 -1.32
CA TRP A 350 -7.35 -22.69 -2.11
C TRP A 350 -7.52 -24.02 -1.41
N PHE A 351 -8.52 -24.78 -1.83
CA PHE A 351 -8.75 -26.13 -1.33
C PHE A 351 -7.52 -27.00 -1.59
N SER A 352 -7.04 -27.67 -0.55
CA SER A 352 -6.04 -28.73 -0.73
C SER A 352 -6.77 -29.98 -1.23
N GLY A 353 -7.27 -29.94 -2.47
CA GLY A 353 -7.66 -31.14 -3.17
C GLY A 353 -6.40 -31.98 -3.30
N SER A 354 -6.40 -33.18 -2.69
CA SER A 354 -5.27 -34.11 -2.84
C SER A 354 -4.97 -34.22 -4.34
N TRP A 355 -3.81 -33.72 -4.76
CA TRP A 355 -3.29 -34.00 -6.08
C TRP A 355 -2.95 -35.48 -6.05
N ARG A 356 -3.96 -36.34 -6.26
CA ARG A 356 -3.73 -37.73 -6.65
C ARG A 356 -2.92 -37.59 -7.93
N ASN A 357 -1.65 -37.99 -7.88
CA ASN A 357 -0.86 -38.24 -9.08
C ASN A 357 -1.70 -39.08 -10.05
N GLY A 358 -2.34 -38.38 -10.98
CA GLY A 358 -3.17 -38.93 -12.05
C GLY A 358 -2.31 -39.23 -13.26
N PHE A 359 -1.20 -39.94 -13.06
CA PHE A 359 -0.67 -40.85 -14.07
C PHE A 359 -0.98 -42.25 -13.51
N GLY A 360 -2.19 -42.77 -13.72
CA GLY A 360 -2.60 -43.19 -15.05
C GLY A 360 -1.82 -44.47 -15.36
N GLY A 361 -2.37 -45.59 -14.90
CA GLY A 361 -1.69 -46.89 -14.88
C GLY A 361 -1.09 -47.28 -16.21
N SER A 362 0.22 -47.49 -16.23
CA SER A 362 0.87 -48.33 -17.21
C SER A 362 0.51 -49.78 -16.90
N GLY A 363 -0.63 -50.23 -17.44
CA GLY A 363 -0.87 -51.65 -17.68
C GLY A 363 0.24 -52.17 -18.58
N ARG A 364 1.30 -52.71 -17.97
CA ARG A 364 2.29 -53.52 -18.69
C ARG A 364 1.58 -54.80 -19.10
N LEU A 365 1.07 -54.80 -20.34
CA LEU A 365 0.82 -55.99 -21.14
C LEU A 365 2.11 -56.82 -21.15
N ALA A 366 2.12 -57.87 -20.34
CA ALA A 366 3.05 -58.97 -20.47
C ALA A 366 2.72 -59.70 -21.77
N VAL A 367 3.39 -59.33 -22.87
CA VAL A 367 3.43 -60.15 -24.07
C VAL A 367 4.41 -61.28 -23.80
N GLY A 368 3.87 -62.41 -23.32
CA GLY A 368 4.59 -63.67 -23.23
C GLY A 368 4.85 -64.21 -24.64
N LEU A 369 6.12 -64.27 -25.02
CA LEU A 369 6.59 -65.07 -26.15
C LEU A 369 6.49 -66.55 -25.79
N ALA A 370 5.36 -67.19 -26.12
CA ALA A 370 5.22 -68.63 -26.13
C ALA A 370 5.22 -69.10 -27.59
N PHE A 371 6.39 -69.53 -28.07
CA PHE A 371 6.56 -70.24 -29.33
C PHE A 371 5.80 -71.58 -29.26
N TRP A 372 4.75 -71.72 -30.07
CA TRP A 372 4.07 -72.98 -30.30
C TRP A 372 4.81 -73.79 -31.38
N LEU A 373 5.41 -74.91 -30.98
CA LEU A 373 5.82 -76.00 -31.86
C LEU A 373 4.58 -76.83 -32.24
N PHE A 374 4.12 -76.70 -33.48
CA PHE A 374 3.14 -77.62 -34.06
C PHE A 374 3.90 -78.75 -34.78
N VAL A 375 3.91 -79.93 -34.14
CA VAL A 375 4.13 -81.22 -34.80
C VAL A 375 2.76 -81.79 -35.09
N TRP A 376 2.42 -81.97 -36.37
CA TRP A 376 1.35 -82.87 -36.81
C TRP A 376 1.89 -83.76 -37.92
N VAL A 377 2.09 -85.03 -37.58
CA VAL A 377 2.20 -86.16 -38.50
C VAL A 377 0.80 -86.78 -38.54
N LEU A 378 0.24 -86.94 -39.74
CA LEU A 378 -0.68 -88.02 -40.17
C LEU A 378 -1.22 -87.69 -41.57
N VAL A 379 -0.55 -88.19 -42.61
CA VAL A 379 -0.95 -89.27 -43.56
C VAL A 379 0.12 -89.35 -44.63
#